data_AF-A0AAV2TNM0-F1
#
_entry.id   AF-A0AAV2TNM0-F1
#
_cell.length_a   1.000
_cell.length_b   1.000
_cell.length_c   1.000
_cell.angle_alpha   90.00
_cell.angle_beta   90.00
_cell.angle_gamma   90.00
#
_symmetry.space_group_name_H-M   'P 1'
#
loop_
_entity.id
_entity.type
_entity.pdbx_description
1 polymer ?
#
loop_
_entity_poly.entity_id
_entity_poly.type
_entity_poly.pdbx_seq_one_letter_code
_entity_poly.pdbx_strand_id
1 'polypeptide(L)'
;MITVRSCARTAVDPKRLVQELLKRVKASPTELSLLASALGSIEGLQGSPDDLEETVFSSILNAQSYQELKNWIFQEKKKIIARLQHEWITSDPSTSASWKYLEKAQSSWERRMLRSLNSMCQELGIRLAGKRDPKQSEAILQNWSELSLVFNKPTTIKPVFGPKDLLEVLISIRHPNVMYPSTIHGDDINNKTFPYWGLFNLPLKIKDLPALSDFYGSLEISYPQYGIDELFSSSFALSREQEAEDILRSNSSLAAQVYLQRGCPLGYRAQMWALYLNSKVTDADVAYYNQLKMRVAENECMTDHLICKEVQLTASNDDMHFVFCDYTYQILLPFTRDSTVLEHFKSIPASPPRAVGKGSTEPSIFPPSGVIPFHGFSMYVLPLCYLYDNPVMLYVIFRQLYLRHFYKLHTISNDASGILAICSLFERLLMTREPQVFLHLKSYGIQPIRFVFKWIMRAFSGFLSPDQVLMLWDRILGFDSLEILAVLAVAIFSYRRSNLLLVNTSAGVEAVLADLTSLRVVSLLQLVLFSKS
;
A
#
# COMPACT_ATOMS: atom_id res chain seq x y z
N MET A 1 -7.28 32.51 17.88
CA MET A 1 -7.12 31.42 18.87
C MET A 1 -8.39 30.57 18.83
N ILE A 2 -8.52 29.71 17.82
CA ILE A 2 -9.61 28.71 17.79
C ILE A 2 -9.02 27.50 18.48
N THR A 3 -9.37 27.32 19.75
CA THR A 3 -9.12 26.09 20.48
C THR A 3 -9.84 24.98 19.71
N VAL A 4 -9.07 24.21 18.94
CA VAL A 4 -9.46 22.90 18.43
C VAL A 4 -9.71 22.06 19.67
N ARG A 5 -10.94 22.09 20.18
CA ARG A 5 -11.39 21.13 21.20
C ARG A 5 -11.04 19.76 20.65
N SER A 6 -10.21 19.06 21.40
CA SER A 6 -9.76 17.72 21.10
C SER A 6 -10.93 16.87 20.62
N CYS A 7 -10.93 16.51 19.33
CA CYS A 7 -11.71 15.37 18.89
C CYS A 7 -11.25 14.19 19.74
N ALA A 8 -12.16 13.71 20.59
CA ALA A 8 -11.96 12.56 21.46
C ALA A 8 -11.27 11.45 20.68
N ARG A 9 -10.37 10.70 21.33
CA ARG A 9 -9.79 9.48 20.75
C ARG A 9 -10.92 8.70 20.08
N THR A 10 -10.84 8.49 18.77
CA THR A 10 -11.62 7.51 18.01
C THR A 10 -11.18 6.10 18.43
N ALA A 11 -11.27 5.83 19.73
CA ALA A 11 -10.98 4.55 20.32
C ALA A 11 -12.20 3.69 20.06
N VAL A 12 -12.06 2.72 19.17
CA VAL A 12 -13.05 1.65 18.98
C VAL A 12 -13.36 1.05 20.36
N ASP A 13 -14.63 0.98 20.74
CA ASP A 13 -15.05 0.36 22.00
C ASP A 13 -14.46 -1.06 22.10
N PRO A 14 -13.62 -1.36 23.11
CA PRO A 14 -13.01 -2.67 23.28
C PRO A 14 -14.04 -3.80 23.32
N LYS A 15 -15.22 -3.57 23.92
CA LYS A 15 -16.28 -4.59 24.00
C LYS A 15 -16.83 -4.93 22.61
N ARG A 16 -17.11 -3.90 21.79
CA ARG A 16 -17.57 -4.08 20.40
C ARG A 16 -16.52 -4.79 19.54
N LEU A 17 -15.25 -4.45 19.69
CA LEU A 17 -14.16 -5.13 18.97
C LEU A 17 -14.08 -6.62 19.33
N VAL A 18 -14.14 -6.95 20.63
CA VAL A 18 -14.13 -8.33 21.11
C VAL A 18 -15.33 -9.11 20.58
N GLN A 19 -16.54 -8.54 20.65
CA GLN A 19 -17.75 -9.18 20.12
C GLN A 19 -17.64 -9.48 18.63
N GLU A 20 -17.12 -8.55 17.84
CA GLU A 20 -17.01 -8.73 16.39
C GLU A 20 -15.91 -9.73 16.01
N LEU A 21 -14.79 -9.73 16.74
CA LEU A 21 -13.77 -10.77 16.63
C LEU A 21 -14.36 -12.15 16.92
N LEU A 22 -15.10 -12.31 18.02
CA LEU A 22 -15.73 -13.59 18.37
C LEU A 22 -16.73 -14.05 17.31
N LYS A 23 -17.53 -13.14 16.73
CA LYS A 23 -18.44 -13.48 15.61
C LYS A 23 -17.69 -13.97 14.37
N ARG A 24 -16.55 -13.35 14.05
CA ARG A 24 -15.72 -13.74 12.90
C ARG A 24 -14.99 -15.06 13.14
N VAL A 25 -14.51 -15.30 14.36
CA VAL A 25 -13.91 -16.58 14.76
C VAL A 25 -14.92 -17.70 14.56
N LYS A 26 -16.17 -17.52 15.05
CA LYS A 26 -17.31 -18.45 14.92
C LYS A 26 -17.70 -18.84 13.47
N ALA A 27 -17.16 -18.14 12.48
CA ALA A 27 -17.47 -18.32 11.07
C ALA A 27 -16.20 -18.61 10.24
N SER A 28 -15.06 -18.85 10.89
CA SER A 28 -13.78 -18.97 10.22
C SER A 28 -13.47 -20.42 9.80
N PRO A 29 -12.86 -20.64 8.62
CA PRO A 29 -12.29 -21.93 8.26
C PRO A 29 -11.24 -22.42 9.25
N THR A 30 -10.58 -21.51 9.98
CA THR A 30 -9.64 -21.83 11.04
C THR A 30 -10.34 -22.52 12.21
N GLU A 31 -11.48 -22.02 12.69
CA GLU A 31 -12.28 -22.74 13.70
C GLU A 31 -12.76 -24.10 13.18
N LEU A 32 -13.23 -24.17 11.93
CA LEU A 32 -13.65 -25.44 11.31
C LEU A 32 -12.49 -26.42 11.15
N SER A 33 -11.28 -25.93 10.86
CA SER A 33 -10.04 -26.71 10.80
C SER A 33 -9.59 -27.15 12.19
N LEU A 34 -9.71 -26.29 13.20
CA LEU A 34 -9.44 -26.62 14.60
C LEU A 34 -10.42 -27.68 15.11
N LEU A 35 -11.70 -27.55 14.76
CA LEU A 35 -12.75 -28.52 15.04
C LEU A 35 -12.54 -29.82 14.25
N ALA A 36 -12.18 -29.76 12.97
CA ALA A 36 -11.90 -30.94 12.16
C ALA A 36 -10.64 -31.67 12.63
N SER A 37 -9.60 -30.94 13.05
CA SER A 37 -8.42 -31.52 13.69
C SER A 37 -8.77 -32.15 15.04
N ALA A 38 -9.61 -31.51 15.85
CA ALA A 38 -10.09 -32.09 17.10
C ALA A 38 -10.95 -33.34 16.86
N LEU A 39 -11.85 -33.32 15.87
CA LEU A 39 -12.71 -34.45 15.47
C LEU A 39 -11.91 -35.61 14.88
N GLY A 40 -10.91 -35.33 14.03
CA GLY A 40 -10.01 -36.35 13.48
C GLY A 40 -9.14 -37.01 14.56
N SER A 41 -8.71 -36.25 15.59
CA SER A 41 -8.08 -36.82 16.77
C SER A 41 -9.04 -37.68 17.60
N ILE A 42 -10.33 -37.36 17.63
CA ILE A 42 -11.37 -38.16 18.32
C ILE A 42 -11.66 -39.48 17.57
N GLU A 43 -11.72 -39.48 16.24
CA GLU A 43 -12.00 -40.68 15.43
C GLU A 43 -10.94 -41.78 15.56
N GLY A 44 -9.73 -41.45 16.04
CA GLY A 44 -8.64 -42.38 16.31
C GLY A 44 -8.55 -42.92 17.75
N LEU A 45 -9.38 -42.45 18.69
CA LEU A 45 -9.27 -42.77 20.11
C LEU A 45 -10.20 -43.93 20.52
N GLN A 46 -9.61 -45.04 20.95
CA GLN A 46 -10.30 -46.03 21.79
C GLN A 46 -9.88 -45.79 23.25
N GLY A 47 -10.72 -45.08 24.03
CA GLY A 47 -10.42 -44.67 25.41
C GLY A 47 -11.65 -44.20 26.20
N SER A 48 -11.49 -43.96 27.50
CA SER A 48 -12.59 -43.60 28.41
C SER A 48 -13.05 -42.13 28.24
N PRO A 49 -14.27 -41.75 28.69
CA PRO A 49 -14.82 -40.40 28.52
C PRO A 49 -13.98 -39.26 29.14
N ASP A 50 -13.25 -39.54 30.22
CA ASP A 50 -12.43 -38.53 30.91
C ASP A 50 -11.11 -38.26 30.16
N ASP A 51 -10.56 -39.26 29.45
CA ASP A 51 -9.38 -39.11 28.59
C ASP A 51 -9.70 -38.28 27.33
N LEU A 52 -10.94 -38.33 26.86
CA LEU A 52 -11.43 -37.59 25.69
C LEU A 52 -11.45 -36.08 25.92
N GLU A 53 -11.86 -35.62 27.12
CA GLU A 53 -11.90 -34.19 27.44
C GLU A 53 -10.48 -33.59 27.49
N GLU A 54 -9.55 -34.25 28.16
CA GLU A 54 -8.15 -33.83 28.23
C GLU A 54 -7.44 -33.89 26.87
N THR A 55 -7.79 -34.88 26.04
CA THR A 55 -7.26 -35.01 24.66
C THR A 55 -7.83 -33.96 23.71
N VAL A 56 -9.11 -33.59 23.86
CA VAL A 56 -9.74 -32.49 23.10
C VAL A 56 -9.16 -31.14 23.53
N PHE A 57 -8.99 -30.89 24.83
CA PHE A 57 -8.35 -29.67 25.32
C PHE A 57 -6.90 -29.58 24.83
N SER A 58 -6.10 -30.64 24.95
CA SER A 58 -4.71 -30.65 24.45
C SER A 58 -4.60 -30.57 22.93
N SER A 59 -5.58 -31.06 22.17
CA SER A 59 -5.62 -30.95 20.70
C SER A 59 -6.04 -29.55 20.23
N ILE A 60 -7.05 -28.92 20.86
CA ILE A 60 -7.46 -27.53 20.58
C ILE A 60 -6.38 -26.53 21.05
N LEU A 61 -5.71 -26.84 22.16
CA LEU A 61 -4.59 -26.08 22.71
C LEU A 61 -3.23 -26.54 22.19
N ASN A 62 -3.18 -27.36 21.11
CA ASN A 62 -1.90 -27.69 20.52
C ASN A 62 -1.22 -26.37 20.08
N ALA A 63 0.07 -26.23 20.37
CA ALA A 63 0.75 -24.92 20.29
C ALA A 63 0.66 -24.32 18.88
N GLN A 64 0.66 -25.16 17.84
CA GLN A 64 0.59 -24.74 16.45
C GLN A 64 -0.80 -24.20 16.08
N SER A 65 -1.87 -24.92 16.40
CA SER A 65 -3.27 -24.52 16.24
C SER A 65 -3.59 -23.21 16.94
N TYR A 66 -3.12 -23.09 18.18
CA TYR A 66 -3.29 -21.87 18.97
C TYR A 66 -2.52 -20.69 18.37
N GLN A 67 -1.31 -20.93 17.86
CA GLN A 67 -0.52 -19.90 17.19
C GLN A 67 -1.12 -19.48 15.84
N GLU A 68 -1.71 -20.40 15.09
CA GLU A 68 -2.43 -20.09 13.85
C GLU A 68 -3.66 -19.21 14.12
N LEU A 69 -4.41 -19.50 15.19
CA LEU A 69 -5.50 -18.63 15.64
C LEU A 69 -4.99 -17.25 16.06
N LYS A 70 -3.88 -17.17 16.81
CA LYS A 70 -3.25 -15.88 17.17
C LYS A 70 -2.89 -15.06 15.95
N ASN A 71 -2.27 -15.68 14.94
CA ASN A 71 -1.89 -15.01 13.70
C ASN A 71 -3.12 -14.52 12.93
N TRP A 72 -4.18 -15.34 12.85
CA TRP A 72 -5.43 -14.95 12.21
C TRP A 72 -6.09 -13.76 12.92
N ILE A 73 -6.20 -13.82 14.26
CA ILE A 73 -6.75 -12.71 15.07
C ILE A 73 -5.92 -11.44 14.86
N PHE A 74 -4.59 -11.57 14.83
CA PHE A 74 -3.68 -10.46 14.59
C PHE A 74 -3.97 -9.75 13.24
N GLN A 75 -4.28 -10.49 12.17
CA GLN A 75 -4.68 -9.90 10.89
C GLN A 75 -6.09 -9.29 10.93
N GLU A 76 -7.07 -10.06 11.39
CA GLU A 76 -8.48 -9.67 11.33
C GLU A 76 -8.80 -8.48 12.24
N LYS A 77 -8.10 -8.36 13.38
CA LYS A 77 -8.22 -7.21 14.28
C LYS A 77 -8.08 -5.88 13.53
N LYS A 78 -7.13 -5.78 12.59
CA LYS A 78 -6.89 -4.54 11.83
C LYS A 78 -8.02 -4.24 10.85
N LYS A 79 -8.51 -5.25 10.13
CA LYS A 79 -9.65 -5.11 9.22
C LYS A 79 -10.92 -4.66 9.96
N ILE A 80 -11.19 -5.25 11.11
CA ILE A 80 -12.35 -4.90 11.94
C ILE A 80 -12.23 -3.48 12.48
N ILE A 81 -11.06 -3.06 12.99
CA ILE A 81 -10.84 -1.69 13.46
C ILE A 81 -11.11 -0.69 12.34
N ALA A 82 -10.56 -0.90 11.14
CA ALA A 82 -10.77 -0.01 10.00
C ALA A 82 -12.25 0.08 9.62
N ARG A 83 -12.96 -1.06 9.56
CA ARG A 83 -14.40 -1.07 9.26
C ARG A 83 -15.23 -0.34 10.32
N LEU A 84 -14.96 -0.59 11.61
CA LEU A 84 -15.66 0.07 12.71
C LEU A 84 -15.43 1.59 12.73
N GLN A 85 -14.21 2.03 12.40
CA GLN A 85 -13.91 3.45 12.23
C GLN A 85 -14.69 4.05 11.06
N HIS A 86 -14.76 3.35 9.93
CA HIS A 86 -15.53 3.78 8.77
C HIS A 86 -17.04 3.87 9.09
N GLU A 87 -17.63 2.84 9.68
CA GLU A 87 -19.04 2.83 10.13
C GLU A 87 -19.34 4.01 11.07
N TRP A 88 -18.46 4.27 12.04
CA TRP A 88 -18.61 5.39 12.96
C TRP A 88 -18.57 6.75 12.22
N ILE A 89 -17.63 6.94 11.29
CA ILE A 89 -17.54 8.16 10.48
C ILE A 89 -18.82 8.38 9.65
N THR A 90 -19.38 7.32 9.06
CA THR A 90 -20.56 7.43 8.20
C THR A 90 -21.88 7.64 8.96
N SER A 91 -21.93 7.28 10.25
CA SER A 91 -23.17 7.25 11.04
C SER A 91 -23.44 8.50 11.88
N ASP A 92 -22.46 9.38 12.10
CA ASP A 92 -22.65 10.62 12.88
C ASP A 92 -22.83 11.85 11.96
N PRO A 93 -24.07 12.34 11.75
CA PRO A 93 -24.33 13.53 10.94
C PRO A 93 -24.04 14.85 11.65
N SER A 94 -23.72 14.86 12.95
CA SER A 94 -23.87 16.04 13.83
C SER A 94 -22.58 16.75 14.22
N THR A 95 -21.40 16.21 13.92
CA THR A 95 -20.16 16.92 14.19
C THR A 95 -19.69 17.72 12.97
N SER A 96 -19.17 18.92 13.23
CA SER A 96 -18.29 19.71 12.35
C SER A 96 -17.13 18.90 11.71
N ALA A 97 -16.95 17.64 12.13
CA ALA A 97 -16.03 16.62 11.63
C ALA A 97 -16.62 15.70 10.54
N SER A 98 -17.68 16.12 9.84
CA SER A 98 -18.20 15.35 8.71
C SER A 98 -17.18 15.36 7.55
N TRP A 99 -16.45 14.25 7.38
CA TRP A 99 -15.50 14.04 6.28
C TRP A 99 -16.18 13.90 4.90
N LYS A 100 -17.46 14.29 4.78
CA LYS A 100 -18.26 14.31 3.53
C LYS A 100 -17.57 15.04 2.38
N TYR A 101 -16.74 16.06 2.67
CA TYR A 101 -15.99 16.74 1.62
C TYR A 101 -14.91 15.82 0.99
N LEU A 102 -14.31 14.91 1.77
CA LEU A 102 -13.39 13.88 1.27
C LEU A 102 -14.15 12.80 0.51
N GLU A 103 -15.30 12.35 1.01
CA GLU A 103 -16.17 11.41 0.29
C GLU A 103 -16.59 11.98 -1.08
N LYS A 104 -17.03 13.26 -1.11
CA LYS A 104 -17.35 13.96 -2.36
C LYS A 104 -16.14 14.06 -3.29
N ALA A 105 -14.96 14.33 -2.76
CA ALA A 105 -13.72 14.37 -3.55
C ALA A 105 -13.39 12.99 -4.14
N GLN A 106 -13.48 11.93 -3.33
CA GLN A 106 -13.29 10.54 -3.75
C GLN A 106 -14.29 10.14 -4.85
N SER A 107 -15.59 10.35 -4.65
CA SER A 107 -16.61 10.04 -5.66
C SER A 107 -16.48 10.91 -6.92
N SER A 108 -15.95 12.14 -6.81
CA SER A 108 -15.64 12.97 -7.97
C SER A 108 -14.45 12.41 -8.76
N TRP A 109 -13.42 11.95 -8.04
CA TRP A 109 -12.25 11.32 -8.62
C TRP A 109 -12.60 10.03 -9.36
N GLU A 110 -13.38 9.15 -8.74
CA GLU A 110 -13.89 7.92 -9.36
C GLU A 110 -14.65 8.18 -10.65
N ARG A 111 -15.56 9.16 -10.65
CA ARG A 111 -16.30 9.56 -11.85
C ARG A 111 -15.37 10.09 -12.95
N ARG A 112 -14.31 10.82 -12.59
CA ARG A 112 -13.31 11.29 -13.57
C ARG A 112 -12.54 10.13 -14.20
N MET A 113 -12.10 9.16 -13.40
CA MET A 113 -11.41 7.95 -13.88
C MET A 113 -12.32 7.14 -14.82
N LEU A 114 -13.57 6.90 -14.43
CA LEU A 114 -14.55 6.18 -15.26
C LEU A 114 -14.85 6.90 -16.58
N ARG A 115 -14.99 8.23 -16.58
CA ARG A 115 -15.16 9.00 -17.81
C ARG A 115 -13.95 8.88 -18.73
N SER A 116 -12.74 8.94 -18.18
CA SER A 116 -11.50 8.78 -18.95
C SER A 116 -11.42 7.39 -19.59
N LEU A 117 -11.72 6.33 -18.83
CA LEU A 117 -11.78 4.96 -19.32
C LEU A 117 -12.82 4.78 -20.43
N ASN A 118 -14.05 5.26 -20.22
CA ASN A 118 -15.13 5.14 -21.22
C ASN A 118 -14.82 5.93 -22.50
N SER A 119 -14.27 7.14 -22.36
CA SER A 119 -13.84 7.96 -23.51
C SER A 119 -12.79 7.22 -24.34
N MET A 120 -11.81 6.60 -23.68
CA MET A 120 -10.76 5.83 -24.35
C MET A 120 -11.32 4.59 -25.07
N CYS A 121 -12.24 3.86 -24.43
CA CYS A 121 -12.92 2.74 -25.08
C CYS A 121 -13.72 3.18 -26.32
N GLN A 122 -14.39 4.33 -26.25
CA GLN A 122 -15.16 4.88 -27.39
C GLN A 122 -14.26 5.34 -28.52
N GLU A 123 -13.18 6.07 -28.23
CA GLU A 123 -12.21 6.59 -29.20
C GLU A 123 -11.49 5.47 -29.96
N LEU A 124 -11.06 4.43 -29.24
CA LEU A 124 -10.30 3.32 -29.82
C LEU A 124 -11.18 2.17 -30.34
N GLY A 125 -12.51 2.26 -30.16
CA GLY A 125 -13.44 1.18 -30.53
C GLY A 125 -13.28 -0.11 -29.71
N ILE A 126 -12.62 -0.04 -28.55
CA ILE A 126 -12.32 -1.19 -27.69
C ILE A 126 -13.49 -1.47 -26.76
N ARG A 127 -13.84 -2.74 -26.59
CA ARG A 127 -14.90 -3.17 -25.66
C ARG A 127 -14.34 -3.21 -24.23
N LEU A 128 -15.16 -2.86 -23.23
CA LEU A 128 -14.77 -2.95 -21.82
C LEU A 128 -14.40 -4.39 -21.43
N ALA A 129 -15.23 -5.36 -21.83
CA ALA A 129 -14.98 -6.78 -21.66
C ALA A 129 -15.67 -7.58 -22.77
N GLY A 130 -15.14 -8.75 -23.09
CA GLY A 130 -15.75 -9.70 -24.04
C GLY A 130 -15.04 -11.05 -24.02
N LYS A 131 -15.63 -12.04 -24.70
CA LYS A 131 -14.95 -13.33 -24.93
C LYS A 131 -13.73 -13.11 -25.83
N ARG A 132 -12.59 -13.67 -25.43
CA ARG A 132 -11.36 -13.68 -26.21
C ARG A 132 -11.48 -14.67 -27.38
N ASP A 133 -10.78 -14.38 -28.47
CA ASP A 133 -10.66 -15.30 -29.60
C ASP A 133 -10.04 -16.65 -29.16
N PRO A 134 -10.57 -17.81 -29.59
CA PRO A 134 -10.07 -19.11 -29.15
C PRO A 134 -8.58 -19.34 -29.41
N LYS A 135 -8.03 -18.85 -30.52
CA LYS A 135 -6.60 -19.02 -30.84
C LYS A 135 -5.73 -18.20 -29.89
N GLN A 136 -6.17 -16.99 -29.56
CA GLN A 136 -5.47 -16.17 -28.55
C GLN A 136 -5.58 -16.79 -27.16
N SER A 137 -6.74 -17.36 -26.82
CA SER A 137 -6.94 -18.07 -25.55
C SER A 137 -5.96 -19.23 -25.40
N GLU A 138 -5.84 -20.07 -26.43
CA GLU A 138 -4.89 -21.17 -26.48
C GLU A 138 -3.44 -20.70 -26.36
N ALA A 139 -3.06 -19.65 -27.10
CA ALA A 139 -1.72 -19.07 -27.04
C ALA A 139 -1.36 -18.56 -25.63
N ILE A 140 -2.29 -17.94 -24.90
CA ILE A 140 -2.07 -17.47 -23.52
C ILE A 140 -1.85 -18.65 -22.56
N LEU A 141 -2.63 -19.72 -22.71
CA LEU A 141 -2.52 -20.88 -21.83
C LEU A 141 -1.21 -21.63 -22.07
N GLN A 142 -0.81 -21.78 -23.33
CA GLN A 142 0.45 -22.43 -23.73
C GLN A 142 1.68 -21.62 -23.31
N ASN A 143 1.62 -20.28 -23.42
CA ASN A 143 2.75 -19.39 -23.15
C ASN A 143 2.60 -18.63 -21.82
N TRP A 144 1.96 -19.23 -20.80
CA TRP A 144 1.70 -18.51 -19.54
C TRP A 144 2.97 -18.10 -18.79
N SER A 145 4.08 -18.82 -18.95
CA SER A 145 5.40 -18.44 -18.43
C SER A 145 6.07 -17.30 -19.19
N GLU A 146 5.67 -17.08 -20.44
CA GLU A 146 6.29 -16.17 -21.40
C GLU A 146 5.22 -15.27 -22.05
N LEU A 147 4.38 -14.67 -21.19
CA LEU A 147 3.25 -13.83 -21.60
C LEU A 147 3.65 -12.60 -22.42
N SER A 148 4.90 -12.15 -22.30
CA SER A 148 5.50 -11.11 -23.12
C SER A 148 5.45 -11.45 -24.62
N LEU A 149 5.54 -12.73 -25.01
CA LEU A 149 5.38 -13.17 -26.41
C LEU A 149 3.97 -12.86 -26.96
N VAL A 150 2.97 -12.83 -26.09
CA VAL A 150 1.57 -12.59 -26.45
C VAL A 150 1.19 -11.11 -26.32
N PHE A 151 1.59 -10.51 -25.19
CA PHE A 151 1.10 -9.20 -24.73
C PHE A 151 2.04 -8.02 -25.00
N ASN A 152 3.30 -8.25 -25.37
CA ASN A 152 4.27 -7.16 -25.59
C ASN A 152 4.09 -6.44 -26.96
N LYS A 153 2.89 -6.47 -27.52
CA LYS A 153 2.59 -5.75 -28.76
C LYS A 153 2.41 -4.25 -28.46
N PRO A 154 3.00 -3.34 -29.25
CA PRO A 154 2.85 -1.90 -29.02
C PRO A 154 1.37 -1.51 -28.98
N THR A 155 0.96 -0.82 -27.92
CA THR A 155 -0.42 -0.32 -27.78
C THR A 155 -0.45 1.21 -27.91
N THR A 156 -1.47 1.72 -28.62
CA THR A 156 -1.77 3.17 -28.73
C THR A 156 -2.45 3.71 -27.48
N ILE A 157 -2.81 2.83 -26.56
CA ILE A 157 -3.46 3.14 -25.29
C ILE A 157 -2.54 3.99 -24.42
N LYS A 158 -3.17 4.93 -23.72
CA LYS A 158 -2.54 5.77 -22.70
C LYS A 158 -3.02 5.31 -21.33
N PRO A 159 -2.25 5.53 -20.26
CA PRO A 159 -2.74 5.32 -18.91
C PRO A 159 -4.01 6.16 -18.64
N VAL A 160 -4.95 5.61 -17.87
CA VAL A 160 -6.22 6.30 -17.52
C VAL A 160 -5.95 7.56 -16.69
N PHE A 161 -4.96 7.47 -15.79
CA PHE A 161 -4.42 8.56 -15.00
C PHE A 161 -3.00 8.23 -14.53
N GLY A 162 -2.26 9.26 -14.13
CA GLY A 162 -0.96 9.12 -13.48
C GLY A 162 -0.84 9.95 -12.20
N PRO A 163 0.37 10.01 -11.61
CA PRO A 163 0.59 10.72 -10.35
C PRO A 163 0.21 12.21 -10.41
N LYS A 164 0.48 12.89 -11.53
CA LYS A 164 0.12 14.31 -11.70
C LYS A 164 -1.38 14.53 -11.60
N ASP A 165 -2.20 13.67 -12.21
CA ASP A 165 -3.66 13.81 -12.20
C ASP A 165 -4.25 13.70 -10.79
N LEU A 166 -3.80 12.71 -10.01
CA LEU A 166 -4.25 12.53 -8.64
C LEU A 166 -3.79 13.69 -7.76
N LEU A 167 -2.53 14.14 -7.91
CA LEU A 167 -2.00 15.27 -7.14
C LEU A 167 -2.87 16.53 -7.33
N GLU A 168 -3.26 16.87 -8.56
CA GLU A 168 -4.13 18.02 -8.81
C GLU A 168 -5.48 17.88 -8.11
N VAL A 169 -6.04 16.66 -8.07
CA VAL A 169 -7.28 16.40 -7.34
C VAL A 169 -7.08 16.63 -5.85
N LEU A 170 -6.02 16.09 -5.25
CA LEU A 170 -5.72 16.26 -3.82
C LEU A 170 -5.50 17.74 -3.46
N ILE A 171 -4.74 18.48 -4.28
CA ILE A 171 -4.51 19.92 -4.11
C ILE A 171 -5.81 20.72 -4.20
N SER A 172 -6.82 20.24 -4.95
CA SER A 172 -8.11 20.93 -5.10
C SER A 172 -9.06 20.75 -3.91
N ILE A 173 -8.77 19.82 -2.99
CA ILE A 173 -9.65 19.53 -1.85
C ILE A 173 -9.66 20.74 -0.90
N ARG A 174 -10.86 21.17 -0.52
CA ARG A 174 -11.09 22.28 0.42
C ARG A 174 -11.99 21.80 1.55
N HIS A 175 -11.62 22.15 2.78
CA HIS A 175 -12.43 21.91 3.96
C HIS A 175 -13.50 23.01 4.09
N PRO A 176 -14.80 22.68 4.28
CA PRO A 176 -15.88 23.67 4.30
C PRO A 176 -15.71 24.79 5.34
N ASN A 177 -15.09 24.48 6.48
CA ASN A 177 -14.92 25.41 7.60
C ASN A 177 -13.54 26.09 7.66
N VAL A 178 -12.71 25.95 6.61
CA VAL A 178 -11.39 26.61 6.53
C VAL A 178 -11.47 27.78 5.57
N MET A 179 -11.10 28.98 6.02
CA MET A 179 -11.08 30.21 5.22
C MET A 179 -9.84 30.25 4.35
N TYR A 180 -9.93 29.82 3.09
CA TYR A 180 -8.83 29.90 2.15
C TYR A 180 -8.64 31.35 1.68
N PRO A 181 -7.40 31.86 1.53
CA PRO A 181 -7.19 33.20 0.97
C PRO A 181 -7.78 33.22 -0.43
N SER A 182 -8.71 34.14 -0.68
CA SER A 182 -9.12 34.48 -2.03
C SER A 182 -7.88 34.89 -2.83
N THR A 183 -7.86 34.57 -4.12
CA THR A 183 -6.83 34.97 -5.08
C THR A 183 -6.23 36.34 -4.76
N ILE A 184 -4.89 36.38 -4.65
CA ILE A 184 -4.09 37.58 -4.41
C ILE A 184 -4.40 38.61 -5.49
N HIS A 185 -5.37 39.47 -5.24
CA HIS A 185 -5.41 40.82 -5.77
C HIS A 185 -4.77 41.73 -4.72
N GLY A 186 -3.99 42.70 -5.17
CA GLY A 186 -2.97 43.40 -4.40
C GLY A 186 -3.43 44.05 -3.09
N ASP A 187 -2.40 44.36 -2.29
CA ASP A 187 -2.30 45.40 -1.27
C ASP A 187 -2.45 45.09 0.23
N ASP A 188 -2.70 43.83 0.65
CA ASP A 188 -2.70 43.51 2.10
C ASP A 188 -1.59 42.54 2.53
N ILE A 189 -0.34 43.03 2.50
CA ILE A 189 0.86 42.30 2.97
C ILE A 189 1.09 42.45 4.49
N ASN A 190 0.37 43.34 5.18
CA ASN A 190 0.78 43.81 6.51
C ASN A 190 0.05 43.23 7.74
N ASN A 191 -0.85 42.25 7.62
CA ASN A 191 -1.51 41.64 8.79
C ASN A 191 -1.33 40.12 8.93
N LYS A 192 -0.25 39.76 9.64
CA LYS A 192 -0.06 38.64 10.58
C LYS A 192 -1.09 37.50 10.57
N THR A 193 -0.77 36.45 9.83
CA THR A 193 -0.48 35.05 10.24
C THR A 193 -0.78 34.21 9.01
N PHE A 194 0.24 33.71 8.29
CA PHE A 194 0.03 32.82 7.14
C PHE A 194 -0.27 31.40 7.66
N PRO A 195 -1.54 30.95 7.73
CA PRO A 195 -1.86 29.59 8.18
C PRO A 195 -1.66 28.56 7.04
N TYR A 196 -1.25 29.02 5.85
CA TYR A 196 -1.32 28.30 4.58
C TYR A 196 0.05 28.29 3.88
N TRP A 197 1.05 27.71 4.53
CA TRP A 197 2.41 27.65 3.98
C TRP A 197 2.56 26.54 2.92
N GLY A 198 1.74 25.48 2.95
CA GLY A 198 1.72 24.38 1.98
C GLY A 198 0.50 24.35 1.06
N LEU A 199 0.43 23.36 0.15
CA LEU A 199 -0.71 23.11 -0.74
C LEU A 199 -1.82 22.31 -0.03
N PHE A 200 -1.49 21.51 0.99
CA PHE A 200 -2.47 20.71 1.73
C PHE A 200 -2.88 21.37 3.04
N ASN A 201 -3.87 22.25 2.95
CA ASN A 201 -4.40 22.98 4.10
C ASN A 201 -5.71 22.36 4.60
N LEU A 202 -5.59 21.13 5.13
CA LEU A 202 -6.69 20.35 5.67
C LEU A 202 -6.41 19.99 7.13
N PRO A 203 -7.44 19.96 8.01
CA PRO A 203 -7.28 19.60 9.41
C PRO A 203 -7.13 18.07 9.58
N LEU A 204 -6.04 17.52 9.06
CA LEU A 204 -5.73 16.09 9.12
C LEU A 204 -4.91 15.77 10.37
N LYS A 205 -5.20 14.61 10.97
CA LYS A 205 -4.42 14.08 12.08
C LYS A 205 -3.15 13.44 11.54
N ILE A 206 -2.09 14.23 11.50
CA ILE A 206 -0.74 13.79 11.10
C ILE A 206 0.24 14.08 12.23
N LYS A 207 1.19 13.17 12.45
CA LYS A 207 2.21 13.26 13.49
C LYS A 207 3.11 14.48 13.26
N ASP A 208 3.64 15.03 14.35
CA ASP A 208 4.79 15.94 14.29
C ASP A 208 6.09 15.12 14.40
N LEU A 209 7.22 15.82 14.32
CA LEU A 209 8.52 15.15 14.34
C LEU A 209 8.76 14.36 15.65
N PRO A 210 8.52 14.90 16.87
CA PRO A 210 8.66 14.13 18.10
C PRO A 210 7.80 12.87 18.12
N ALA A 211 6.51 12.96 17.74
CA ALA A 211 5.64 11.78 17.71
C ALA A 211 6.07 10.75 16.65
N LEU A 212 6.73 11.17 15.56
CA LEU A 212 7.35 10.25 14.60
C LEU A 212 8.61 9.60 15.17
N SER A 213 9.50 10.36 15.82
CA SER A 213 10.69 9.82 16.46
C SER A 213 10.34 8.78 17.51
N ASP A 214 9.31 9.04 18.32
CA ASP A 214 8.78 8.09 19.30
C ASP A 214 8.20 6.84 18.62
N PHE A 215 7.37 7.03 17.58
CA PHE A 215 6.74 5.92 16.86
C PHE A 215 7.75 5.03 16.13
N TYR A 216 8.81 5.63 15.57
CA TYR A 216 9.89 4.95 14.86
C TYR A 216 11.10 4.67 15.77
N GLY A 217 10.94 4.65 17.10
CA GLY A 217 12.05 4.53 18.06
C GLY A 217 13.00 3.36 17.81
N SER A 218 12.52 2.22 17.28
CA SER A 218 13.38 1.08 16.90
C SER A 218 14.36 1.38 15.74
N LEU A 219 14.24 2.53 15.08
CA LEU A 219 15.19 3.04 14.08
C LEU A 219 16.27 3.95 14.69
N GLU A 220 16.24 4.27 15.98
CA GLU A 220 17.24 5.13 16.60
C GLU A 220 18.67 4.60 16.35
N ILE A 221 19.64 5.51 16.27
CA ILE A 221 21.05 5.21 16.01
C ILE A 221 21.65 4.26 17.06
N SER A 222 21.08 4.24 18.27
CA SER A 222 21.44 3.32 19.36
C SER A 222 21.12 1.85 19.06
N TYR A 223 20.17 1.57 18.16
CA TYR A 223 19.78 0.22 17.78
C TYR A 223 20.44 -0.19 16.47
N PRO A 224 21.20 -1.30 16.44
CA PRO A 224 21.78 -1.80 15.21
C PRO A 224 20.71 -2.10 14.15
N GLN A 225 20.95 -1.69 12.91
CA GLN A 225 20.05 -1.81 11.78
C GLN A 225 20.63 -2.72 10.71
N TYR A 226 19.79 -3.61 10.19
CA TYR A 226 20.10 -4.30 8.96
C TYR A 226 19.94 -3.33 7.78
N GLY A 227 20.95 -3.25 6.91
CA GLY A 227 21.19 -2.25 5.88
C GLY A 227 22.33 -1.27 6.18
N ILE A 228 22.94 -1.37 7.37
CA ILE A 228 24.02 -0.50 7.85
C ILE A 228 25.05 -1.33 8.62
N ASP A 229 24.64 -1.89 9.77
CA ASP A 229 25.58 -2.42 10.77
C ASP A 229 26.13 -3.80 10.40
N GLU A 230 25.40 -4.57 9.58
CA GLU A 230 25.87 -5.87 9.07
C GLU A 230 27.10 -5.74 8.18
N LEU A 231 27.31 -4.56 7.57
CA LEU A 231 28.48 -4.27 6.74
C LEU A 231 29.76 -4.13 7.58
N PHE A 232 29.61 -3.83 8.87
CA PHE A 232 30.73 -3.58 9.80
C PHE A 232 30.87 -4.67 10.85
N SER A 233 29.82 -5.48 11.09
CA SER A 233 29.78 -6.50 12.13
C SER A 233 29.16 -7.80 11.63
N SER A 234 30.01 -8.79 11.37
CA SER A 234 29.57 -10.15 10.99
C SER A 234 28.81 -10.85 12.11
N SER A 235 29.16 -10.58 13.38
CA SER A 235 28.44 -11.13 14.53
C SER A 235 27.01 -10.60 14.62
N PHE A 236 26.78 -9.34 14.27
CA PHE A 236 25.43 -8.78 14.16
C PHE A 236 24.65 -9.44 13.03
N ALA A 237 25.25 -9.61 11.85
CA ALA A 237 24.61 -10.28 10.73
C ALA A 237 24.14 -11.70 11.11
N LEU A 238 25.03 -12.51 11.70
CA LEU A 238 24.72 -13.87 12.16
C LEU A 238 23.64 -13.89 13.25
N SER A 239 23.70 -12.97 14.22
CA SER A 239 22.67 -12.87 15.26
C SER A 239 21.30 -12.56 14.68
N ARG A 240 21.22 -11.73 13.62
CA ARG A 240 19.96 -11.42 12.93
C ARG A 240 19.40 -12.60 12.16
N GLU A 241 20.24 -13.44 11.57
CA GLU A 241 19.82 -14.68 10.91
C GLU A 241 19.28 -15.69 11.92
N GLN A 242 19.97 -15.89 13.05
CA GLN A 242 19.49 -16.75 14.14
C GLN A 242 18.14 -16.30 14.70
N GLU A 243 17.96 -15.00 14.93
CA GLU A 243 16.69 -14.44 15.37
C GLU A 243 15.57 -14.66 14.33
N ALA A 244 15.88 -14.57 13.03
CA ALA A 244 14.91 -14.87 11.98
C ALA A 244 14.45 -16.33 12.02
N GLU A 245 15.38 -17.27 12.22
CA GLU A 245 15.08 -18.69 12.34
C GLU A 245 14.19 -18.99 13.55
N ASP A 246 14.50 -18.41 14.70
CA ASP A 246 13.72 -18.60 15.92
C ASP A 246 12.27 -18.11 15.73
N ILE A 247 12.10 -16.97 15.05
CA ILE A 247 10.76 -16.43 14.75
C ILE A 247 10.02 -17.34 13.77
N LEU A 248 10.69 -17.81 12.71
CA LEU A 248 10.09 -18.74 11.75
C LEU A 248 9.66 -20.04 12.44
N ARG A 249 10.48 -20.59 13.33
CA ARG A 249 10.15 -21.77 14.14
C ARG A 249 8.95 -21.51 15.06
N SER A 250 8.86 -20.32 15.66
CA SER A 250 7.72 -19.93 16.50
C SER A 250 6.43 -19.66 15.71
N ASN A 251 6.51 -19.49 14.39
CA ASN A 251 5.39 -19.15 13.50
C ASN A 251 4.56 -17.96 14.01
N SER A 252 5.19 -16.91 14.55
CA SER A 252 4.49 -15.76 15.13
C SER A 252 4.48 -14.54 14.20
N SER A 253 3.31 -14.17 13.67
CA SER A 253 3.15 -12.96 12.82
C SER A 253 3.47 -11.67 13.57
N LEU A 254 3.22 -11.63 14.89
CA LEU A 254 3.56 -10.47 15.73
C LEU A 254 5.07 -10.33 15.90
N ALA A 255 5.77 -11.44 16.17
CA ALA A 255 7.22 -11.41 16.30
C ALA A 255 7.88 -11.04 14.96
N ALA A 256 7.36 -11.56 13.84
CA ALA A 256 7.77 -11.16 12.51
C ALA A 256 7.61 -9.64 12.27
N GLN A 257 6.48 -9.06 12.69
CA GLN A 257 6.27 -7.61 12.60
C GLN A 257 7.34 -6.83 13.35
N VAL A 258 7.60 -7.16 14.62
CA VAL A 258 8.59 -6.45 15.44
C VAL A 258 9.98 -6.59 14.85
N TYR A 259 10.34 -7.79 14.40
CA TYR A 259 11.64 -8.08 13.77
C TYR A 259 11.90 -7.20 12.54
N LEU A 260 10.89 -6.99 11.69
CA LEU A 260 10.99 -6.22 10.46
C LEU A 260 11.29 -4.72 10.69
N GLN A 261 11.02 -4.18 11.88
CA GLN A 261 11.31 -2.77 12.21
C GLN A 261 12.80 -2.41 12.06
N ARG A 262 13.68 -3.39 12.31
CA ARG A 262 15.14 -3.24 12.22
C ARG A 262 15.74 -3.82 10.93
N GLY A 263 14.89 -4.18 9.97
CA GLY A 263 15.28 -4.74 8.67
C GLY A 263 15.53 -6.25 8.71
N CYS A 264 15.44 -6.88 7.55
CA CYS A 264 15.56 -8.34 7.41
C CYS A 264 16.73 -8.74 6.48
N PRO A 265 17.48 -9.81 6.78
CA PRO A 265 18.39 -10.40 5.82
C PRO A 265 17.70 -10.91 4.56
N LEU A 266 18.37 -10.81 3.41
CA LEU A 266 17.78 -11.14 2.11
C LEU A 266 17.24 -12.58 2.06
N GLY A 267 18.01 -13.55 2.57
CA GLY A 267 17.61 -14.97 2.56
C GLY A 267 16.35 -15.29 3.39
N TYR A 268 16.00 -14.45 4.36
CA TYR A 268 14.84 -14.66 5.24
C TYR A 268 13.66 -13.74 4.92
N ARG A 269 13.85 -12.71 4.10
CA ARG A 269 12.85 -11.66 3.84
C ARG A 269 11.54 -12.20 3.30
N ALA A 270 11.60 -13.04 2.27
CA ALA A 270 10.41 -13.61 1.64
C ALA A 270 9.54 -14.39 2.64
N GLN A 271 10.18 -15.18 3.51
CA GLN A 271 9.51 -15.96 4.55
C GLN A 271 8.98 -15.08 5.69
N MET A 272 9.74 -14.06 6.11
CA MET A 272 9.28 -13.10 7.12
C MET A 272 8.04 -12.32 6.67
N TRP A 273 8.03 -11.85 5.42
CA TRP A 273 6.90 -11.11 4.89
C TRP A 273 5.66 -12.00 4.78
N ALA A 274 5.84 -13.25 4.33
CA ALA A 274 4.77 -14.25 4.31
C ALA A 274 4.20 -14.51 5.70
N LEU A 275 5.07 -14.70 6.71
CA LEU A 275 4.66 -14.91 8.09
C LEU A 275 3.95 -13.69 8.67
N TYR A 276 4.48 -12.48 8.44
CA TYR A 276 3.88 -11.23 8.87
C TYR A 276 2.49 -11.02 8.25
N LEU A 277 2.31 -11.34 6.97
CA LEU A 277 1.02 -11.24 6.27
C LEU A 277 0.10 -12.44 6.55
N ASN A 278 0.56 -13.41 7.34
CA ASN A 278 -0.11 -14.70 7.57
C ASN A 278 -0.56 -15.36 6.25
N SER A 279 0.34 -15.35 5.27
CA SER A 279 0.10 -15.77 3.89
C SER A 279 0.85 -17.06 3.60
N LYS A 280 0.22 -18.18 3.93
CA LYS A 280 0.67 -19.52 3.50
C LYS A 280 -0.09 -19.88 2.23
N VAL A 281 0.60 -20.36 1.20
CA VAL A 281 -0.06 -20.84 -0.02
C VAL A 281 -0.69 -22.20 0.28
N THR A 282 -1.99 -22.29 0.05
CA THR A 282 -2.76 -23.53 0.17
C THR A 282 -3.14 -24.06 -1.22
N ASP A 283 -3.58 -25.31 -1.31
CA ASP A 283 -4.12 -25.87 -2.55
C ASP A 283 -5.33 -25.08 -3.07
N ALA A 284 -6.11 -24.49 -2.15
CA ALA A 284 -7.22 -23.60 -2.50
C ALA A 284 -6.72 -22.32 -3.20
N ASP A 285 -5.58 -21.75 -2.76
CA ASP A 285 -4.98 -20.59 -3.42
C ASP A 285 -4.45 -20.94 -4.81
N VAL A 286 -3.83 -22.11 -4.97
CA VAL A 286 -3.37 -22.60 -6.28
C VAL A 286 -4.56 -22.80 -7.22
N ALA A 287 -5.62 -23.46 -6.76
CA ALA A 287 -6.84 -23.64 -7.53
C ALA A 287 -7.49 -22.29 -7.91
N TYR A 288 -7.55 -21.35 -6.96
CA TYR A 288 -8.11 -20.03 -7.20
C TYR A 288 -7.29 -19.21 -8.20
N TYR A 289 -5.96 -19.22 -8.08
CA TYR A 289 -5.09 -18.57 -9.06
C TYR A 289 -5.25 -19.18 -10.45
N ASN A 290 -5.35 -20.51 -10.55
CA ASN A 290 -5.62 -21.18 -11.82
C ASN A 290 -6.99 -20.77 -12.41
N GLN A 291 -8.03 -20.59 -11.59
CA GLN A 291 -9.30 -20.04 -12.06
C GLN A 291 -9.15 -18.62 -12.60
N LEU A 292 -8.35 -17.76 -11.94
CA LEU A 292 -8.06 -16.41 -12.44
C LEU A 292 -7.29 -16.46 -13.76
N LYS A 293 -6.30 -17.34 -13.89
CA LYS A 293 -5.56 -17.61 -15.13
C LYS A 293 -6.52 -18.00 -16.26
N MET A 294 -7.47 -18.91 -16.01
CA MET A 294 -8.50 -19.28 -16.99
C MET A 294 -9.37 -18.09 -17.38
N ARG A 295 -9.81 -17.28 -16.40
CA ARG A 295 -10.59 -16.06 -16.69
C ARG A 295 -9.82 -15.05 -17.52
N VAL A 296 -8.51 -14.92 -17.31
CA VAL A 296 -7.64 -14.11 -18.18
C VAL A 296 -7.66 -14.69 -19.57
N ALA A 297 -7.40 -15.99 -19.76
CA ALA A 297 -7.37 -16.61 -21.10
C ALA A 297 -8.71 -16.54 -21.85
N GLU A 298 -9.84 -16.64 -21.15
CA GLU A 298 -11.19 -16.68 -21.75
C GLU A 298 -11.78 -15.29 -22.02
N ASN A 299 -11.45 -14.29 -21.19
CA ASN A 299 -12.08 -12.98 -21.24
C ASN A 299 -11.05 -11.90 -21.52
N GLU A 300 -11.22 -11.20 -22.63
CA GLU A 300 -10.49 -9.99 -22.93
C GLU A 300 -11.16 -8.79 -22.25
N CYS A 301 -10.38 -8.03 -21.47
CA CYS A 301 -10.84 -6.80 -20.84
C CYS A 301 -9.97 -5.61 -21.24
N MET A 302 -10.54 -4.41 -21.22
CA MET A 302 -9.79 -3.16 -21.43
C MET A 302 -8.60 -3.03 -20.46
N THR A 303 -8.72 -3.57 -19.24
CA THR A 303 -7.62 -3.59 -18.28
C THR A 303 -6.42 -4.38 -18.74
N ASP A 304 -6.57 -5.38 -19.62
CA ASP A 304 -5.43 -6.14 -20.14
C ASP A 304 -4.53 -5.24 -20.95
N HIS A 305 -5.14 -4.40 -21.79
CA HIS A 305 -4.42 -3.41 -22.57
C HIS A 305 -3.76 -2.34 -21.71
N LEU A 306 -4.42 -1.91 -20.62
CA LEU A 306 -3.82 -0.99 -19.64
C LEU A 306 -2.59 -1.62 -18.96
N ILE A 307 -2.67 -2.90 -18.57
CA ILE A 307 -1.54 -3.64 -17.99
C ILE A 307 -0.43 -3.81 -19.03
N CYS A 308 -0.75 -4.14 -20.29
CA CYS A 308 0.23 -4.23 -21.36
C CYS A 308 0.99 -2.91 -21.54
N LYS A 309 0.25 -1.80 -21.60
CA LYS A 309 0.86 -0.47 -21.69
C LYS A 309 1.73 -0.17 -20.48
N GLU A 310 1.26 -0.53 -19.28
CA GLU A 310 1.98 -0.28 -18.05
C GLU A 310 3.31 -1.03 -18.00
N VAL A 311 3.33 -2.33 -18.30
CA VAL A 311 4.55 -3.15 -18.35
C VAL A 311 5.55 -2.57 -19.35
N GLN A 312 5.07 -2.17 -20.54
CA GLN A 312 5.90 -1.54 -21.58
C GLN A 312 6.52 -0.23 -21.13
N LEU A 313 5.79 0.61 -20.40
CA LEU A 313 6.27 1.91 -19.94
C LEU A 313 7.16 1.81 -18.69
N THR A 314 7.18 0.67 -18.01
CA THR A 314 7.87 0.48 -16.73
C THR A 314 8.88 -0.63 -16.85
N ALA A 315 8.51 -1.87 -16.50
CA ALA A 315 9.39 -3.03 -16.44
C ALA A 315 10.27 -3.15 -17.69
N SER A 316 9.69 -3.09 -18.90
CA SER A 316 10.44 -3.30 -20.14
C SER A 316 11.46 -2.21 -20.47
N ASN A 317 11.32 -1.02 -19.88
CA ASN A 317 12.19 0.14 -20.11
C ASN A 317 13.05 0.47 -18.88
N ASP A 318 13.14 -0.44 -17.91
CA ASP A 318 13.85 -0.24 -16.66
C ASP A 318 15.01 -1.24 -16.55
N ASP A 319 16.23 -0.71 -16.45
CA ASP A 319 17.47 -1.51 -16.44
C ASP A 319 17.54 -2.50 -15.28
N MET A 320 16.83 -2.23 -14.18
CA MET A 320 16.81 -3.12 -13.01
C MET A 320 15.74 -4.21 -13.16
N HIS A 321 14.61 -3.90 -13.82
CA HIS A 321 13.41 -4.72 -13.75
C HIS A 321 12.99 -5.41 -15.06
N PHE A 322 13.69 -5.18 -16.18
CA PHE A 322 13.32 -5.72 -17.49
C PHE A 322 13.13 -7.25 -17.53
N VAL A 323 13.85 -7.99 -16.68
CA VAL A 323 13.75 -9.45 -16.57
C VAL A 323 12.43 -9.94 -15.98
N PHE A 324 11.64 -9.06 -15.35
CA PHE A 324 10.40 -9.44 -14.64
C PHE A 324 9.12 -9.10 -15.41
N CYS A 325 9.20 -8.84 -16.71
CA CYS A 325 8.02 -8.55 -17.54
C CYS A 325 6.95 -9.64 -17.43
N ASP A 326 7.35 -10.91 -17.61
CA ASP A 326 6.42 -12.06 -17.57
C ASP A 326 5.80 -12.27 -16.21
N TYR A 327 6.60 -12.18 -15.14
CA TYR A 327 6.09 -12.20 -13.76
C TYR A 327 5.07 -11.08 -13.54
N THR A 328 5.35 -9.87 -14.03
CA THR A 328 4.41 -8.74 -13.88
C THR A 328 3.07 -9.03 -14.56
N TYR A 329 3.07 -9.63 -15.75
CA TYR A 329 1.82 -10.07 -16.41
C TYR A 329 1.08 -11.14 -15.61
N GLN A 330 1.81 -12.16 -15.14
CA GLN A 330 1.26 -13.27 -14.35
C GLN A 330 0.60 -12.80 -13.04
N ILE A 331 1.00 -11.64 -12.50
CA ILE A 331 0.38 -11.09 -11.29
C ILE A 331 -0.74 -10.12 -11.61
N LEU A 332 -0.48 -9.13 -12.47
CA LEU A 332 -1.41 -8.02 -12.68
C LEU A 332 -2.64 -8.41 -13.51
N LEU A 333 -2.51 -9.32 -14.48
CA LEU A 333 -3.66 -9.78 -15.25
C LEU A 333 -4.65 -10.56 -14.35
N PRO A 334 -4.25 -11.59 -13.59
CA PRO A 334 -5.12 -12.22 -12.59
C PRO A 334 -5.67 -11.24 -11.55
N PHE A 335 -4.84 -10.30 -11.06
CA PHE A 335 -5.28 -9.32 -10.07
C PHE A 335 -6.48 -8.52 -10.56
N THR A 336 -6.50 -8.10 -11.83
CA THR A 336 -7.65 -7.35 -12.37
C THR A 336 -8.95 -8.18 -12.37
N ARG A 337 -8.86 -9.52 -12.39
CA ARG A 337 -9.98 -10.47 -12.41
C ARG A 337 -10.43 -10.95 -11.03
N ASP A 338 -9.68 -10.62 -9.97
CA ASP A 338 -9.92 -11.12 -8.63
C ASP A 338 -10.96 -10.28 -7.88
N SER A 339 -12.17 -10.80 -7.75
CA SER A 339 -13.27 -10.16 -7.01
C SER A 339 -13.10 -10.16 -5.49
N THR A 340 -12.19 -10.97 -4.93
CA THR A 340 -11.88 -10.92 -3.49
C THR A 340 -11.20 -9.61 -3.12
N VAL A 341 -10.54 -8.96 -4.09
CA VAL A 341 -9.94 -7.64 -3.91
C VAL A 341 -10.99 -6.61 -3.47
N LEU A 342 -12.27 -6.78 -3.85
CA LEU A 342 -13.35 -5.85 -3.47
C LEU A 342 -13.54 -5.71 -1.96
N GLU A 343 -12.98 -6.62 -1.14
CA GLU A 343 -13.08 -6.57 0.31
C GLU A 343 -12.60 -5.23 0.90
N HIS A 344 -11.53 -4.61 0.35
CA HIS A 344 -11.00 -3.35 0.90
C HIS A 344 -11.98 -2.18 0.81
N PHE A 345 -12.93 -2.19 -0.15
CA PHE A 345 -13.96 -1.15 -0.26
C PHE A 345 -14.94 -1.14 0.92
N LYS A 346 -14.98 -2.21 1.74
CA LYS A 346 -15.89 -2.29 2.90
C LYS A 346 -15.46 -1.42 4.09
N SER A 347 -14.22 -0.94 4.10
CA SER A 347 -13.64 -0.21 5.24
C SER A 347 -13.13 1.19 4.88
N ILE A 348 -13.49 1.69 3.69
CA ILE A 348 -12.96 2.94 3.13
C ILE A 348 -14.06 3.72 2.41
N PRO A 349 -13.92 5.05 2.21
CA PRO A 349 -14.93 5.85 1.53
C PRO A 349 -15.02 5.64 0.01
N ALA A 350 -14.07 4.92 -0.59
CA ALA A 350 -14.09 4.63 -2.02
C ALA A 350 -15.17 3.60 -2.39
N SER A 351 -15.65 3.67 -3.61
CA SER A 351 -16.60 2.70 -4.18
C SER A 351 -15.99 1.99 -5.39
N PRO A 352 -16.29 0.70 -5.58
CA PRO A 352 -15.79 -0.01 -6.75
C PRO A 352 -16.37 0.62 -8.03
N PRO A 353 -15.52 0.87 -9.05
CA PRO A 353 -15.94 1.43 -10.32
C PRO A 353 -17.01 0.54 -10.97
N ARG A 354 -18.08 1.18 -11.45
CA ARG A 354 -19.15 0.51 -12.18
C ARG A 354 -19.18 0.98 -13.61
N ALA A 355 -19.22 0.04 -14.54
CA ALA A 355 -19.29 0.32 -15.97
C ALA A 355 -20.47 -0.42 -16.61
N VAL A 356 -20.99 0.16 -17.69
CA VAL A 356 -22.08 -0.44 -18.47
C VAL A 356 -21.46 -1.08 -19.70
N GLY A 357 -21.54 -2.41 -19.79
CA GLY A 357 -21.08 -3.15 -20.96
C GLY A 357 -21.95 -2.89 -22.19
N LYS A 358 -21.37 -3.01 -23.40
CA LYS A 358 -22.16 -2.96 -24.65
C LYS A 358 -23.22 -4.07 -24.62
N GLY A 359 -24.49 -3.70 -24.58
CA GLY A 359 -25.64 -4.63 -24.58
C GLY A 359 -26.24 -4.93 -23.20
N SER A 360 -25.68 -4.38 -22.11
CA SER A 360 -26.30 -4.40 -20.78
C SER A 360 -26.88 -3.03 -20.45
N THR A 361 -28.07 -2.98 -19.83
CA THR A 361 -28.63 -1.76 -19.25
C THR A 361 -28.21 -1.55 -17.80
N GLU A 362 -27.75 -2.60 -17.12
CA GLU A 362 -27.34 -2.53 -15.71
C GLU A 362 -25.82 -2.33 -15.54
N PRO A 363 -25.40 -1.41 -14.65
CA PRO A 363 -24.00 -1.15 -14.36
C PRO A 363 -23.41 -2.25 -13.45
N SER A 364 -22.41 -2.97 -13.97
CA SER A 364 -21.66 -3.99 -13.22
C SER A 364 -20.30 -3.46 -12.76
N ILE A 365 -19.72 -4.09 -11.72
CA ILE A 365 -18.39 -3.71 -11.23
C ILE A 365 -17.34 -4.06 -12.29
N PHE A 366 -16.52 -3.07 -12.67
CA PHE A 366 -15.47 -3.24 -13.67
C PHE A 366 -14.22 -2.43 -13.32
N PRO A 367 -13.02 -3.05 -13.35
CA PRO A 367 -12.78 -4.48 -13.57
C PRO A 367 -13.31 -5.33 -12.38
N PRO A 368 -13.33 -6.67 -12.47
CA PRO A 368 -13.84 -7.52 -11.38
C PRO A 368 -13.20 -7.25 -10.01
N SER A 369 -11.94 -6.81 -9.97
CA SER A 369 -11.25 -6.38 -8.74
C SER A 369 -11.68 -5.02 -8.20
N GLY A 370 -12.35 -4.20 -9.00
CA GLY A 370 -12.66 -2.81 -8.71
C GLY A 370 -11.45 -1.86 -8.77
N VAL A 371 -10.31 -2.30 -9.31
CA VAL A 371 -9.07 -1.48 -9.34
C VAL A 371 -8.69 -1.15 -10.78
N ILE A 372 -8.75 0.13 -11.14
CA ILE A 372 -8.28 0.61 -12.45
C ILE A 372 -6.77 0.93 -12.33
N PRO A 373 -5.89 0.27 -13.10
CA PRO A 373 -4.46 0.53 -13.05
C PRO A 373 -4.11 1.96 -13.46
N PHE A 374 -3.16 2.57 -12.72
CA PHE A 374 -2.61 3.88 -13.01
C PHE A 374 -1.20 3.77 -13.59
N HIS A 375 -0.67 4.90 -14.10
CA HIS A 375 0.72 4.92 -14.56
C HIS A 375 1.74 4.78 -13.41
N GLY A 376 2.39 3.63 -13.32
CA GLY A 376 3.25 3.20 -12.22
C GLY A 376 2.70 2.05 -11.40
N PHE A 377 1.56 1.45 -11.77
CA PHE A 377 0.93 0.39 -10.97
C PHE A 377 1.79 -0.87 -10.86
N SER A 378 2.54 -1.21 -11.91
CA SER A 378 3.47 -2.35 -11.91
C SER A 378 4.59 -2.24 -10.90
N MET A 379 4.93 -1.02 -10.48
CA MET A 379 6.00 -0.77 -9.51
C MET A 379 5.69 -1.36 -8.13
N TYR A 380 4.44 -1.73 -7.84
CA TYR A 380 4.09 -2.47 -6.63
C TYR A 380 4.44 -3.97 -6.69
N VAL A 381 4.61 -4.54 -7.89
CA VAL A 381 4.95 -5.95 -8.10
C VAL A 381 6.45 -6.13 -8.27
N LEU A 382 7.09 -5.24 -9.03
CA LEU A 382 8.47 -5.41 -9.49
C LEU A 382 9.50 -5.72 -8.38
N PRO A 383 9.53 -5.01 -7.23
CA PRO A 383 10.45 -5.36 -6.14
C PRO A 383 10.20 -6.75 -5.55
N LEU A 384 8.96 -7.23 -5.57
CA LEU A 384 8.59 -8.54 -5.04
C LEU A 384 9.13 -9.68 -5.91
N CYS A 385 9.37 -9.45 -7.19
CA CYS A 385 9.93 -10.45 -8.09
C CYS A 385 11.36 -10.87 -7.71
N TYR A 386 12.10 -10.04 -6.96
CA TYR A 386 13.39 -10.42 -6.37
C TYR A 386 13.26 -11.36 -5.17
N LEU A 387 12.07 -11.48 -4.58
CA LEU A 387 11.82 -12.28 -3.39
C LEU A 387 11.09 -13.60 -3.67
N TYR A 388 10.26 -13.62 -4.71
CA TYR A 388 9.36 -14.74 -4.99
C TYR A 388 9.47 -15.16 -6.45
N ASP A 389 9.95 -16.38 -6.67
CA ASP A 389 10.06 -17.06 -7.96
C ASP A 389 8.78 -17.83 -8.33
N ASN A 390 7.96 -18.23 -7.34
CA ASN A 390 6.68 -18.87 -7.55
C ASN A 390 5.57 -17.82 -7.80
N PRO A 391 4.89 -17.82 -8.97
CA PRO A 391 3.89 -16.81 -9.31
C PRO A 391 2.63 -16.87 -8.44
N VAL A 392 2.26 -18.04 -7.91
CA VAL A 392 1.11 -18.16 -6.99
C VAL A 392 1.43 -17.50 -5.66
N MET A 393 2.61 -17.79 -5.10
CA MET A 393 3.07 -17.14 -3.86
C MET A 393 3.19 -15.64 -4.04
N LEU A 394 3.85 -15.21 -5.12
CA LEU A 394 3.98 -13.80 -5.46
C LEU A 394 2.61 -13.11 -5.58
N TYR A 395 1.63 -13.76 -6.21
CA TYR A 395 0.27 -13.25 -6.32
C TYR A 395 -0.40 -13.08 -4.96
N VAL A 396 -0.33 -14.10 -4.11
CA VAL A 396 -0.92 -14.07 -2.76
C VAL A 396 -0.31 -12.93 -1.94
N ILE A 397 1.02 -12.81 -1.95
CA ILE A 397 1.74 -11.75 -1.22
C ILE A 397 1.38 -10.36 -1.77
N PHE A 398 1.42 -10.18 -3.09
CA PHE A 398 1.05 -8.92 -3.73
C PHE A 398 -0.39 -8.50 -3.37
N ARG A 399 -1.36 -9.42 -3.45
CA ARG A 399 -2.75 -9.16 -3.08
C ARG A 399 -2.86 -8.69 -1.63
N GLN A 400 -2.16 -9.33 -0.69
CA GLN A 400 -2.21 -8.94 0.72
C GLN A 400 -1.53 -7.58 0.97
N LEU A 401 -0.38 -7.31 0.35
CA LEU A 401 0.28 -6.01 0.42
C LEU A 401 -0.60 -4.91 -0.16
N TYR A 402 -1.28 -5.18 -1.28
CA TYR A 402 -2.20 -4.23 -1.88
C TYR A 402 -3.37 -3.91 -0.94
N LEU A 403 -4.05 -4.94 -0.43
CA LEU A 403 -5.23 -4.81 0.44
C LEU A 403 -4.92 -4.20 1.81
N ARG A 404 -3.65 -4.22 2.23
CA ARG A 404 -3.23 -3.65 3.51
C ARG A 404 -2.65 -2.24 3.37
N HIS A 405 -1.85 -2.01 2.35
CA HIS A 405 -1.02 -0.83 2.22
C HIS A 405 -1.26 -0.09 0.90
N PHE A 406 -1.01 -0.72 -0.27
CA PHE A 406 -0.87 0.04 -1.51
C PHE A 406 -2.14 0.75 -1.98
N TYR A 407 -3.33 0.22 -1.67
CA TYR A 407 -4.58 0.91 -2.03
C TYR A 407 -4.67 2.33 -1.42
N LYS A 408 -4.04 2.54 -0.24
CA LYS A 408 -4.06 3.82 0.48
C LYS A 408 -3.28 4.91 -0.25
N LEU A 409 -2.35 4.54 -1.12
CA LEU A 409 -1.50 5.46 -1.88
C LEU A 409 -2.21 6.08 -3.09
N HIS A 410 -3.43 5.63 -3.41
CA HIS A 410 -4.24 6.18 -4.50
C HIS A 410 -5.74 6.28 -4.14
N THR A 411 -6.05 6.33 -2.85
CA THR A 411 -7.41 6.50 -2.33
C THR A 411 -7.49 7.75 -1.47
N ILE A 412 -8.50 8.60 -1.70
CA ILE A 412 -8.73 9.80 -0.90
C ILE A 412 -9.47 9.41 0.38
N SER A 413 -8.79 9.53 1.52
CA SER A 413 -9.36 9.24 2.84
C SER A 413 -8.72 10.12 3.91
N ASN A 414 -9.20 10.00 5.15
CA ASN A 414 -8.63 10.63 6.34
C ASN A 414 -7.64 9.72 7.10
N ASP A 415 -7.23 8.59 6.51
CA ASP A 415 -6.24 7.68 7.11
C ASP A 415 -4.87 8.39 7.20
N ALA A 416 -4.19 8.26 8.34
CA ALA A 416 -2.85 8.82 8.55
C ALA A 416 -1.80 8.21 7.59
N SER A 417 -2.00 6.96 7.16
CA SER A 417 -1.22 6.27 6.12
C SER A 417 -1.83 6.45 4.71
N GLY A 418 -2.86 7.28 4.55
CA GLY A 418 -3.44 7.62 3.25
C GLY A 418 -2.60 8.65 2.49
N ILE A 419 -2.67 8.62 1.15
CA ILE A 419 -1.87 9.51 0.28
C ILE A 419 -1.99 10.98 0.66
N LEU A 420 -3.20 11.44 1.02
CA LEU A 420 -3.46 12.83 1.38
C LEU A 420 -2.77 13.23 2.69
N ALA A 421 -2.79 12.35 3.69
CA ALA A 421 -2.11 12.56 4.96
C ALA A 421 -0.59 12.52 4.79
N ILE A 422 -0.06 11.59 4.00
CA ILE A 422 1.38 11.50 3.71
C ILE A 422 1.88 12.76 2.98
N CYS A 423 1.13 13.28 2.01
CA CYS A 423 1.49 14.54 1.34
C CYS A 423 1.51 15.73 2.31
N SER A 424 0.50 15.82 3.18
CA SER A 424 0.43 16.86 4.21
C SER A 424 1.57 16.73 5.23
N LEU A 425 1.94 15.49 5.56
CA LEU A 425 3.04 15.19 6.46
C LEU A 425 4.38 15.59 5.86
N PHE A 426 4.62 15.27 4.59
CA PHE A 426 5.82 15.67 3.86
C PHE A 426 6.00 17.19 3.89
N GLU A 427 4.96 17.95 3.53
CA GLU A 427 5.04 19.42 3.56
C GLU A 427 5.42 19.91 4.96
N ARG A 428 4.80 19.35 6.02
CA ARG A 428 5.03 19.81 7.39
C ARG A 428 6.46 19.53 7.82
N LEU A 429 6.90 18.30 7.60
CA LEU A 429 8.24 17.88 7.97
C LEU A 429 9.29 18.67 7.19
N LEU A 430 9.07 18.95 5.90
CA LEU A 430 10.00 19.73 5.10
C LEU A 430 10.10 21.17 5.62
N MET A 431 8.98 21.80 5.98
CA MET A 431 8.99 23.14 6.56
C MET A 431 9.65 23.17 7.95
N THR A 432 9.49 22.10 8.75
CA THR A 432 10.11 22.01 10.07
C THR A 432 11.61 21.72 10.01
N ARG A 433 12.04 20.79 9.14
CA ARG A 433 13.44 20.34 9.04
C ARG A 433 14.28 21.23 8.12
N GLU A 434 13.72 21.66 7.01
CA GLU A 434 14.42 22.38 5.94
C GLU A 434 13.70 23.67 5.53
N PRO A 435 13.41 24.61 6.46
CA PRO A 435 12.65 25.82 6.16
C PRO A 435 13.33 26.67 5.08
N GLN A 436 14.66 26.71 5.04
CA GLN A 436 15.41 27.47 4.03
C GLN A 436 15.17 26.92 2.62
N VAL A 437 15.22 25.59 2.44
CA VAL A 437 14.95 24.96 1.14
C VAL A 437 13.50 25.19 0.75
N PHE A 438 12.56 24.99 1.68
CA PHE A 438 11.15 25.19 1.42
C PHE A 438 10.83 26.62 0.95
N LEU A 439 11.30 27.62 1.70
CA LEU A 439 11.07 29.03 1.39
C LEU A 439 11.78 29.47 0.11
N HIS A 440 13.01 29.01 -0.11
CA HIS A 440 13.77 29.28 -1.33
C HIS A 440 13.01 28.80 -2.57
N LEU A 441 12.64 27.52 -2.62
CA LEU A 441 11.91 26.96 -3.76
C LEU A 441 10.56 27.66 -3.96
N LYS A 442 9.84 27.94 -2.88
CA LYS A 442 8.57 28.64 -2.94
C LYS A 442 8.71 30.07 -3.48
N SER A 443 9.80 30.77 -3.19
CA SER A 443 10.06 32.13 -3.71
C SER A 443 10.15 32.17 -5.24
N TYR A 444 10.52 31.04 -5.87
CA TYR A 444 10.53 30.85 -7.32
C TYR A 444 9.27 30.17 -7.86
N GLY A 445 8.20 30.05 -7.05
CA GLY A 445 6.95 29.40 -7.44
C GLY A 445 7.05 27.87 -7.56
N ILE A 446 8.14 27.26 -7.08
CA ILE A 446 8.37 25.82 -7.14
C ILE A 446 7.74 25.16 -5.92
N GLN A 447 6.91 24.15 -6.16
CA GLN A 447 6.20 23.41 -5.10
C GLN A 447 6.85 22.04 -4.87
N PRO A 448 7.54 21.82 -3.73
CA PRO A 448 8.30 20.59 -3.49
C PRO A 448 7.50 19.29 -3.66
N ILE A 449 6.22 19.28 -3.28
CA ILE A 449 5.37 18.08 -3.39
C ILE A 449 5.29 17.56 -4.83
N ARG A 450 5.34 18.46 -5.85
CA ARG A 450 5.23 18.08 -7.26
C ARG A 450 6.34 17.13 -7.72
N PHE A 451 7.50 17.14 -7.04
CA PHE A 451 8.63 16.28 -7.35
C PHE A 451 8.56 14.93 -6.63
N VAL A 452 8.08 14.92 -5.39
CA VAL A 452 8.08 13.71 -4.53
C VAL A 452 6.79 12.90 -4.64
N PHE A 453 5.70 13.48 -5.16
CA PHE A 453 4.41 12.79 -5.21
C PHE A 453 4.49 11.46 -5.97
N LYS A 454 5.26 11.41 -7.07
CA LYS A 454 5.49 10.19 -7.85
C LYS A 454 6.25 9.13 -7.03
N TRP A 455 7.17 9.54 -6.16
CA TRP A 455 7.90 8.63 -5.26
C TRP A 455 6.95 8.05 -4.22
N ILE A 456 6.17 8.90 -3.54
CA ILE A 456 5.22 8.47 -2.50
C ILE A 456 4.17 7.52 -3.08
N MET A 457 3.56 7.89 -4.21
CA MET A 457 2.50 7.10 -4.84
C MET A 457 3.01 5.72 -5.31
N ARG A 458 4.29 5.56 -5.63
CA ARG A 458 4.90 4.27 -6.02
C ARG A 458 5.67 3.60 -4.87
N ALA A 459 5.51 4.09 -3.64
CA ALA A 459 6.26 3.63 -2.47
C ALA A 459 7.79 3.53 -2.73
N PHE A 460 8.34 4.52 -3.46
CA PHE A 460 9.72 4.65 -3.95
C PHE A 460 10.22 3.58 -4.95
N SER A 461 9.38 2.63 -5.34
CA SER A 461 9.71 1.66 -6.37
C SER A 461 9.86 2.32 -7.75
N GLY A 462 10.88 1.90 -8.50
CA GLY A 462 11.31 2.51 -9.76
C GLY A 462 12.09 3.82 -9.61
N PHE A 463 12.55 4.15 -8.39
CA PHE A 463 13.42 5.31 -8.14
C PHE A 463 14.65 4.96 -7.30
N LEU A 464 14.47 4.15 -6.26
CA LEU A 464 15.57 3.58 -5.48
C LEU A 464 16.02 2.25 -6.09
N SER A 465 17.24 1.81 -5.76
CA SER A 465 17.66 0.45 -6.10
C SER A 465 16.77 -0.59 -5.38
N PRO A 466 16.58 -1.78 -5.95
CA PRO A 466 15.66 -2.79 -5.40
C PRO A 466 15.94 -3.16 -3.93
N ASP A 467 17.21 -3.28 -3.53
CA ASP A 467 17.60 -3.56 -2.14
C ASP A 467 17.12 -2.46 -1.17
N GLN A 468 17.22 -1.20 -1.58
CA GLN A 468 16.79 -0.05 -0.78
C GLN A 468 15.27 0.02 -0.69
N VAL A 469 14.54 -0.32 -1.76
CA VAL A 469 13.07 -0.43 -1.74
C VAL A 469 12.63 -1.52 -0.77
N LEU A 470 13.25 -2.70 -0.82
CA LEU A 470 12.92 -3.81 0.07
C LEU A 470 13.21 -3.47 1.53
N MET A 471 14.31 -2.76 1.82
CA MET A 471 14.60 -2.28 3.18
C MET A 471 13.60 -1.23 3.67
N LEU A 472 13.13 -0.34 2.79
CA LEU A 472 12.05 0.59 3.12
C LEU A 472 10.75 -0.17 3.44
N TRP A 473 10.44 -1.17 2.62
CA TRP A 473 9.21 -1.97 2.78
C TRP A 473 9.26 -2.87 4.02
N ASP A 474 10.45 -3.36 4.45
CA ASP A 474 10.61 -4.00 5.76
C ASP A 474 10.06 -3.08 6.88
N ARG A 475 10.37 -1.77 6.83
CA ARG A 475 9.89 -0.81 7.84
C ARG A 475 8.40 -0.48 7.67
N ILE A 476 7.89 -0.42 6.44
CA ILE A 476 6.44 -0.28 6.21
C ILE A 476 5.68 -1.42 6.88
N LEU A 477 6.16 -2.66 6.73
CA LEU A 477 5.54 -3.84 7.35
C LEU A 477 5.76 -3.88 8.86
N GLY A 478 6.99 -3.61 9.32
CA GLY A 478 7.34 -3.68 10.73
C GLY A 478 6.65 -2.62 11.60
N PHE A 479 6.44 -1.42 11.05
CA PHE A 479 5.66 -0.37 11.73
C PHE A 479 4.19 -0.35 11.32
N ASP A 480 3.80 -1.13 10.30
CA ASP A 480 2.46 -1.13 9.69
C ASP A 480 1.96 0.28 9.34
N SER A 481 2.84 1.11 8.80
CA SER A 481 2.57 2.51 8.46
C SER A 481 3.27 2.92 7.16
N LEU A 482 2.58 3.75 6.38
CA LEU A 482 3.12 4.37 5.17
C LEU A 482 3.67 5.79 5.43
N GLU A 483 3.57 6.30 6.65
CA GLU A 483 4.07 7.65 7.00
C GLU A 483 5.59 7.80 6.78
N ILE A 484 6.33 6.68 6.84
CA ILE A 484 7.78 6.65 6.58
C ILE A 484 8.16 7.12 5.17
N LEU A 485 7.23 7.03 4.21
CA LEU A 485 7.42 7.54 2.86
C LEU A 485 7.61 9.06 2.84
N ALA A 486 6.87 9.81 3.66
CA ALA A 486 7.05 11.25 3.81
C ALA A 486 8.38 11.59 4.48
N VAL A 487 8.76 10.81 5.50
CA VAL A 487 10.03 10.97 6.23
C VAL A 487 11.21 10.81 5.27
N LEU A 488 11.21 9.75 4.44
CA LEU A 488 12.25 9.52 3.45
C LEU A 488 12.31 10.64 2.41
N ALA A 489 11.15 11.10 1.91
CA ALA A 489 11.10 12.21 0.96
C ALA A 489 11.75 13.49 1.54
N VAL A 490 11.51 13.82 2.80
CA VAL A 490 12.18 14.94 3.48
C VAL A 490 13.67 14.68 3.65
N ALA A 491 14.07 13.46 4.00
CA ALA A 491 15.49 13.11 4.14
C ALA A 491 16.28 13.27 2.85
N ILE A 492 15.69 12.98 1.71
CA ILE A 492 16.30 13.23 0.40
C ILE A 492 16.49 14.73 0.17
N PHE A 493 15.51 15.57 0.52
CA PHE A 493 15.63 17.02 0.43
C PHE A 493 16.72 17.57 1.36
N SER A 494 16.77 17.10 2.61
CA SER A 494 17.84 17.43 3.57
C SER A 494 19.21 17.04 3.03
N TYR A 495 19.34 15.83 2.49
CA TYR A 495 20.60 15.33 1.92
C TYR A 495 21.07 16.14 0.71
N ARG A 496 20.13 16.62 -0.13
CA ARG A 496 20.42 17.43 -1.32
C ARG A 496 20.35 18.94 -1.08
N ARG A 497 20.25 19.39 0.19
CA ARG A 497 19.98 20.78 0.57
C ARG A 497 20.88 21.79 -0.14
N SER A 498 22.19 21.61 -0.10
CA SER A 498 23.15 22.55 -0.68
C SER A 498 22.90 22.81 -2.16
N ASN A 499 22.65 21.74 -2.93
CA ASN A 499 22.35 21.82 -4.36
C ASN A 499 20.96 22.43 -4.61
N LEU A 500 19.96 22.10 -3.78
CA LEU A 500 18.61 22.64 -3.90
C LEU A 500 18.55 24.16 -3.67
N LEU A 501 19.42 24.71 -2.82
CA LEU A 501 19.52 26.15 -2.57
C LEU A 501 20.18 26.92 -3.73
N LEU A 502 20.84 26.23 -4.67
CA LEU A 502 21.49 26.84 -5.83
C LEU A 502 20.59 26.90 -7.07
N VAL A 503 19.49 26.14 -7.09
CA VAL A 503 18.59 26.06 -8.24
C VAL A 503 17.36 26.94 -8.05
N ASN A 504 16.89 27.55 -9.13
CA ASN A 504 15.74 28.47 -9.14
C ASN A 504 14.70 28.12 -10.22
N THR A 505 14.83 26.96 -10.87
CA THR A 505 13.88 26.45 -11.86
C THR A 505 13.44 25.03 -11.51
N SER A 506 12.23 24.68 -11.94
CA SER A 506 11.70 23.32 -11.76
C SER A 506 12.60 22.25 -12.41
N ALA A 507 13.18 22.55 -13.57
CA ALA A 507 14.11 21.65 -14.25
C ALA A 507 15.40 21.44 -13.44
N GLY A 508 15.94 22.50 -12.82
CA GLY A 508 17.09 22.39 -11.94
C GLY A 508 16.82 21.53 -10.71
N VAL A 509 15.65 21.69 -10.08
CA VAL A 509 15.22 20.82 -8.97
C VAL A 509 15.06 19.37 -9.40
N GLU A 510 14.44 19.13 -10.57
CA GLU A 510 14.29 17.78 -11.10
C GLU A 510 15.65 17.14 -11.38
N ALA A 511 16.63 17.88 -11.92
CA ALA A 511 18.00 17.39 -12.12
C ALA A 511 18.71 17.04 -10.80
N VAL A 512 18.59 17.88 -9.77
CA VAL A 512 19.17 17.61 -8.43
C VAL A 512 18.56 16.35 -7.79
N LEU A 513 17.29 16.07 -8.10
CA LEU A 513 16.52 14.96 -7.54
C LEU A 513 16.34 13.78 -8.51
N ALA A 514 17.04 13.77 -9.65
CA ALA A 514 16.80 12.78 -10.71
C ALA A 514 17.25 11.38 -10.30
N ASP A 515 18.45 11.27 -9.73
CA ASP A 515 19.06 10.00 -9.36
C ASP A 515 19.01 9.78 -7.83
N LEU A 516 18.23 8.76 -7.45
CA LEU A 516 18.09 8.29 -6.08
C LEU A 516 18.70 6.89 -5.89
N THR A 517 19.27 6.27 -6.92
CA THR A 517 19.70 4.87 -6.90
C THR A 517 20.85 4.63 -5.91
N SER A 518 21.68 5.64 -5.66
CA SER A 518 22.84 5.57 -4.75
C SER A 518 22.48 5.82 -3.28
N LEU A 519 21.23 6.11 -2.94
CA LEU A 519 20.84 6.56 -1.61
C LEU A 519 20.70 5.39 -0.61
N ARG A 520 21.21 5.59 0.60
CA ARG A 520 21.07 4.65 1.71
C ARG A 520 19.86 5.02 2.56
N VAL A 521 18.75 4.32 2.37
CA VAL A 521 17.44 4.66 2.96
C VAL A 521 17.49 4.70 4.49
N VAL A 522 18.06 3.68 5.12
CA VAL A 522 18.05 3.56 6.60
C VAL A 522 18.81 4.72 7.23
N SER A 523 19.99 5.07 6.70
CA SER A 523 20.80 6.18 7.20
C SER A 523 20.09 7.53 7.03
N LEU A 524 19.41 7.74 5.91
CA LEU A 524 18.62 8.96 5.66
C LEU A 524 17.42 9.09 6.61
N LEU A 525 16.72 7.99 6.87
CA LEU A 525 15.63 7.97 7.85
C LEU A 525 16.14 8.33 9.25
N GLN A 526 17.27 7.76 9.67
CA GLN A 526 17.89 8.05 10.95
C GLN A 526 18.28 9.53 11.09
N LEU A 527 18.86 10.10 10.04
CA LEU A 527 19.23 11.52 9.98
C LEU A 527 18.02 12.43 10.27
N VAL A 528 16.90 12.20 9.57
CA VAL A 528 15.71 13.05 9.69
C VAL A 528 14.85 12.75 10.91
N LEU A 529 14.94 11.57 11.52
CA LEU A 529 14.17 11.26 12.73
C LEU A 529 14.92 11.61 14.02
N PHE A 530 16.26 11.49 14.05
CA PHE A 530 17.00 11.51 15.32
C PHE A 530 18.15 12.52 15.38
N SER A 531 18.64 13.05 14.25
CA SER A 531 19.66 14.10 14.31
C SER A 531 19.04 15.44 14.67
N LYS A 532 19.68 16.18 15.58
CA LYS A 532 19.28 17.57 15.89
C LYS A 532 19.58 18.44 14.67
N SER A 533 18.60 19.24 14.25
CA SER A 533 18.69 20.21 13.15
C SER A 533 19.63 21.36 13.50
#